data_AF-A0A7Y2HLE1-F1
#
_entry.id   AF-A0A7Y2HLE1-F1
#
_cell.length_a   1.000
_cell.length_b   1.000
_cell.length_c   1.000
_cell.angle_alpha   90.00
_cell.angle_beta   90.00
_cell.angle_gamma   90.00
#
_symmetry.space_group_name_H-M   'P 1'
#
loop_
_entity.id
_entity.type
_entity.pdbx_description
1 polymer ?
#
loop_
_entity_poly.entity_id
_entity_poly.type
_entity_poly.pdbx_seq_one_letter_code
_entity_poly.pdbx_strand_id
1 'polypeptide(L)'
;MHDPTIVMIHIIIGSIGLLGGFVSLFSTKGSKIHKNGGWIFISGMIVAIISTLMFMRDNFLPLAIIMCIASFYLMVSAVTTIRVKSRWAITLDYIFLIFPLVLFVFPLMNMMRNLPDFTFVSLGQIVLSLTFLYCVIDDVQYLRRLKKSQTPNIGRHLFKMILAFTFGIMAVLRIGVKVDFIDLEFTVIVPLIVGMIIALNMKRKFPIIELSS
;
A
#
# COMPACT_ATOMS: atom_id res chain seq x y z
N MET A 1 -20.89 8.45 16.96
CA MET A 1 -21.76 7.98 15.85
C MET A 1 -21.16 8.63 14.63
N HIS A 2 -20.57 7.86 13.71
CA HIS A 2 -19.81 8.45 12.61
C HIS A 2 -20.69 9.42 11.82
N ASP A 3 -20.18 10.62 11.57
CA ASP A 3 -20.86 11.62 10.76
C ASP A 3 -21.15 10.99 9.37
N PRO A 4 -22.43 10.81 9.00
CA PRO A 4 -22.81 10.14 7.76
C PRO A 4 -22.23 10.86 6.53
N THR A 5 -22.01 12.16 6.62
CA THR A 5 -21.39 12.95 5.56
C THR A 5 -19.94 12.54 5.32
N ILE A 6 -19.16 12.32 6.39
CA ILE A 6 -17.76 11.90 6.26
C ILE A 6 -17.67 10.48 5.68
N VAL A 7 -18.57 9.57 6.10
CA VAL A 7 -18.66 8.21 5.55
C VAL A 7 -18.98 8.24 4.05
N MET A 8 -19.94 9.07 3.66
CA MET A 8 -20.30 9.24 2.24
C MET A 8 -19.13 9.79 1.42
N ILE A 9 -18.41 10.80 1.93
CA ILE A 9 -17.20 11.34 1.28
C ILE A 9 -16.12 10.27 1.15
N HIS A 10 -15.86 9.49 2.21
CA HIS A 10 -14.88 8.40 2.19
C HIS A 10 -15.17 7.39 1.09
N ILE A 11 -16.43 6.94 1.00
CA ILE A 11 -16.86 5.95 0.02
C ILE A 11 -16.75 6.53 -1.39
N ILE A 12 -17.36 7.69 -1.66
CA ILE A 12 -17.40 8.27 -3.01
C ILE A 12 -15.99 8.59 -3.51
N ILE A 13 -15.20 9.32 -2.72
CA ILE A 13 -13.87 9.74 -3.12
C ILE A 13 -12.90 8.55 -3.15
N GLY A 14 -13.02 7.61 -2.21
CA GLY A 14 -12.27 6.36 -2.22
C GLY A 14 -12.55 5.53 -3.48
N SER A 15 -13.82 5.39 -3.89
CA SER A 15 -14.21 4.72 -5.13
C SER A 15 -13.66 5.42 -6.37
N ILE A 16 -13.72 6.74 -6.46
CA ILE A 16 -13.11 7.51 -7.56
C ILE A 16 -11.59 7.27 -7.61
N GLY A 17 -10.93 7.28 -6.45
CA GLY A 17 -9.51 6.95 -6.33
C GLY A 17 -9.21 5.56 -6.88
N LEU A 18 -9.94 4.54 -6.44
CA LEU A 18 -9.79 3.17 -6.92
C LEU A 18 -10.02 3.03 -8.43
N LEU A 19 -11.03 3.72 -8.99
CA LEU A 19 -11.22 3.74 -10.45
C LEU A 19 -10.01 4.35 -11.17
N GLY A 20 -9.44 5.44 -10.65
CA GLY A 20 -8.19 6.00 -11.17
C GLY A 20 -7.01 5.02 -11.10
N GLY A 21 -6.90 4.29 -9.98
CA GLY A 21 -5.87 3.27 -9.77
C GLY A 21 -6.01 2.11 -10.74
N PHE A 22 -7.23 1.63 -10.93
CA PHE A 22 -7.57 0.60 -11.90
C PHE A 22 -7.19 1.01 -13.33
N VAL A 23 -7.62 2.19 -13.78
CA VAL A 23 -7.26 2.74 -15.11
C VAL A 23 -5.74 2.86 -15.25
N SER A 24 -5.03 3.29 -14.21
CA SER A 24 -3.56 3.40 -14.21
C SER A 24 -2.85 2.03 -14.27
N LEU A 25 -3.43 0.99 -13.65
CA LEU A 25 -2.90 -0.38 -13.67
C LEU A 25 -3.04 -1.06 -15.02
N PHE A 26 -4.08 -0.76 -15.80
CA PHE A 26 -4.28 -1.36 -17.13
C PHE A 26 -3.79 -0.50 -18.29
N SER A 27 -3.46 0.77 -18.06
CA SER A 27 -2.86 1.63 -19.09
C SER A 27 -1.36 1.39 -19.28
N THR A 28 -0.85 1.84 -20.44
CA THR A 28 0.57 1.85 -20.79
C THR A 28 1.37 2.66 -19.76
N LYS A 29 2.40 2.04 -19.17
CA LYS A 29 3.18 2.65 -18.07
C LYS A 29 3.89 3.91 -18.56
N GLY A 30 3.77 4.99 -17.80
CA GLY A 30 4.32 6.30 -18.15
C GLY A 30 3.49 7.13 -19.15
N SER A 31 2.44 6.56 -19.76
CA SER A 31 1.51 7.32 -20.62
C SER A 31 0.77 8.42 -19.85
N LYS A 32 0.17 9.38 -20.58
CA LYS A 32 -0.66 10.43 -19.97
C LYS A 32 -1.84 9.85 -19.17
N ILE A 33 -2.46 8.78 -19.68
CA ILE A 33 -3.55 8.07 -19.00
C ILE A 33 -3.05 7.45 -17.68
N HIS A 34 -1.90 6.76 -17.71
CA HIS A 34 -1.31 6.17 -16.50
C HIS A 34 -0.99 7.23 -15.43
N LYS A 35 -0.37 8.35 -15.84
CA LYS A 35 -0.02 9.46 -14.96
C LYS A 35 -1.26 10.11 -14.35
N ASN A 36 -2.27 10.42 -15.17
CA ASN A 36 -3.50 11.07 -14.70
C ASN A 36 -4.29 10.14 -13.77
N GLY A 37 -4.47 8.86 -14.14
CA GLY A 37 -5.13 7.87 -13.29
C GLY A 37 -4.39 7.65 -11.98
N GLY A 38 -3.05 7.64 -12.00
CA GLY A 38 -2.23 7.53 -10.79
C GLY A 38 -2.38 8.73 -9.86
N TRP A 39 -2.51 9.95 -10.39
CA TRP A 39 -2.78 11.13 -9.56
C TRP A 39 -4.19 11.11 -8.97
N ILE A 40 -5.21 10.70 -9.74
CA ILE A 40 -6.57 10.51 -9.22
C ILE A 40 -6.57 9.49 -8.09
N PHE A 41 -5.85 8.37 -8.27
CA PHE A 41 -5.68 7.35 -7.23
C PHE A 41 -5.07 7.94 -5.95
N ILE A 42 -3.92 8.62 -6.05
CA ILE A 42 -3.24 9.21 -4.88
C ILE A 42 -4.14 10.21 -4.16
N SER A 43 -4.77 11.14 -4.91
CA SER A 43 -5.67 12.14 -4.33
C SER A 43 -6.86 11.49 -3.62
N GLY A 44 -7.49 10.49 -4.24
CA GLY A 44 -8.61 9.77 -3.63
C GLY A 44 -8.21 9.02 -2.36
N MET A 45 -7.05 8.35 -2.39
CA MET A 45 -6.52 7.63 -1.23
C MET A 45 -6.13 8.56 -0.08
N ILE A 46 -5.61 9.77 -0.34
CA ILE A 46 -5.34 10.76 0.71
C ILE A 46 -6.65 11.17 1.42
N VAL A 47 -7.72 11.44 0.67
CA VAL A 47 -9.03 11.75 1.27
C VAL A 47 -9.58 10.56 2.06
N ALA A 48 -9.42 9.34 1.55
CA ALA A 48 -9.82 8.12 2.25
C ALA A 48 -9.04 7.93 3.57
N ILE A 49 -7.73 8.23 3.59
CA ILE A 49 -6.91 8.18 4.80
C ILE A 49 -7.37 9.23 5.82
N ILE A 50 -7.56 10.50 5.39
CA ILE A 50 -7.97 11.58 6.29
C ILE A 50 -9.34 11.29 6.90
N SER A 51 -10.32 10.89 6.08
CA SER A 51 -11.65 10.50 6.57
C SER A 51 -11.61 9.31 7.52
N THR A 52 -10.76 8.31 7.26
CA THR A 52 -10.55 7.18 8.18
C THR A 52 -10.01 7.63 9.54
N LEU A 53 -9.03 8.54 9.55
CA LEU A 53 -8.49 9.12 10.80
C LEU A 53 -9.57 9.90 11.57
N MET A 54 -10.50 10.56 10.88
CA MET A 54 -11.64 11.22 11.51
C MET A 54 -12.62 10.22 12.14
N PHE A 55 -12.92 9.11 11.48
CA PHE A 55 -13.77 8.05 12.06
C PHE A 55 -13.20 7.48 13.35
N MET A 56 -11.87 7.34 13.40
CA MET A 56 -11.19 6.73 14.54
C MET A 56 -11.20 7.57 15.81
N ARG A 57 -11.63 8.84 15.74
CA ARG A 57 -11.86 9.66 16.94
C ARG A 57 -12.92 9.05 17.85
N ASP A 58 -13.96 8.44 17.26
CA ASP A 58 -15.08 7.87 17.99
C ASP A 58 -14.82 6.40 18.38
N ASN A 59 -14.10 5.65 17.53
CA ASN A 59 -13.83 4.22 17.73
C ASN A 59 -12.41 3.89 17.25
N PHE A 60 -11.53 3.54 18.20
CA PHE A 60 -10.17 3.18 17.86
C PHE A 60 -10.11 1.85 17.11
N LEU A 61 -9.59 1.87 15.88
CA LEU A 61 -9.47 0.72 14.98
C LEU A 61 -7.98 0.50 14.64
N PRO A 62 -7.24 -0.30 15.43
CA PRO A 62 -5.78 -0.44 15.28
C PRO A 62 -5.35 -0.82 13.86
N LEU A 63 -6.07 -1.74 13.22
CA LEU A 63 -5.75 -2.17 11.86
C LEU A 63 -5.95 -1.05 10.83
N ALA A 64 -6.97 -0.19 11.00
CA ALA A 64 -7.21 0.91 10.08
C ALA A 64 -6.04 1.92 10.08
N ILE A 65 -5.41 2.14 11.24
CA ILE A 65 -4.18 2.96 11.37
C ILE A 65 -3.04 2.35 10.56
N ILE A 66 -2.79 1.05 10.73
CA ILE A 66 -1.75 0.32 9.98
C ILE A 66 -1.99 0.47 8.48
N MET A 67 -3.22 0.28 8.02
CA MET A 67 -3.59 0.38 6.60
C MET A 67 -3.44 1.81 6.08
N CYS A 68 -3.77 2.84 6.87
CA CYS A 68 -3.57 4.23 6.51
C CYS A 68 -2.08 4.57 6.33
N ILE A 69 -1.27 4.22 7.33
CA ILE A 69 0.19 4.45 7.31
C ILE A 69 0.82 3.70 6.14
N ALA A 70 0.47 2.43 5.96
CA ALA A 70 0.98 1.61 4.88
C ALA A 70 0.62 2.16 3.50
N SER A 71 -0.65 2.54 3.29
CA SER A 71 -1.10 3.12 2.01
C SER A 71 -0.35 4.41 1.70
N PHE A 72 -0.20 5.30 2.70
CA PHE A 72 0.55 6.53 2.54
C PHE A 72 2.02 6.27 2.19
N TYR A 73 2.69 5.40 2.94
CA TYR A 73 4.06 4.99 2.70
C TYR A 73 4.25 4.41 1.30
N LEU A 74 3.39 3.48 0.87
CA LEU A 74 3.48 2.83 -0.43
C LEU A 74 3.31 3.84 -1.57
N MET A 75 2.34 4.76 -1.46
CA MET A 75 2.12 5.81 -2.45
C MET A 75 3.31 6.76 -2.57
N VAL A 76 3.81 7.29 -1.45
CA VAL A 76 4.96 8.19 -1.47
C VAL A 76 6.19 7.47 -2.00
N SER A 77 6.47 6.24 -1.54
CA SER A 77 7.61 5.45 -2.01
C SER A 77 7.50 5.10 -3.51
N ALA A 78 6.30 4.86 -4.03
CA ALA A 78 6.09 4.65 -5.46
C ALA A 78 6.45 5.92 -6.27
N VAL A 79 6.12 7.11 -5.77
CA VAL A 79 6.41 8.39 -6.44
C VAL A 79 7.89 8.75 -6.35
N THR A 80 8.53 8.58 -5.19
CA THR A 80 9.97 8.86 -5.02
C THR A 80 10.83 7.94 -5.88
N THR A 81 10.42 6.68 -6.07
CA THR A 81 11.12 5.68 -6.90
C THR A 81 11.30 6.11 -8.36
N ILE A 82 10.42 6.96 -8.90
CA ILE A 82 10.55 7.50 -10.26
C ILE A 82 11.19 8.90 -10.30
N ARG A 83 11.46 9.51 -9.15
CA ARG A 83 12.06 10.85 -8.99
C ARG A 83 13.49 10.80 -8.43
N VAL A 84 14.25 9.78 -8.81
CA VAL A 84 15.61 9.47 -8.30
C VAL A 84 16.64 10.59 -8.43
N LYS A 85 16.47 11.53 -9.39
CA LYS A 85 17.36 12.68 -9.57
C LYS A 85 17.09 13.81 -8.57
N SER A 86 16.01 13.73 -7.80
CA SER A 86 15.59 14.79 -6.89
C SER A 86 16.08 14.52 -5.48
N ARG A 87 16.82 15.47 -4.90
CA ARG A 87 17.40 15.34 -3.55
C ARG A 87 16.32 15.09 -2.49
N TRP A 88 15.19 15.78 -2.56
CA TRP A 88 14.10 15.59 -1.61
C TRP A 88 13.49 14.18 -1.68
N ALA A 89 13.44 13.56 -2.87
CA ALA A 89 12.91 12.21 -3.02
C ALA A 89 13.80 11.18 -2.32
N ILE A 90 15.13 11.34 -2.45
CA ILE A 90 16.12 10.50 -1.75
C ILE A 90 16.00 10.70 -0.24
N THR A 91 15.89 11.93 0.25
CA THR A 91 15.71 12.22 1.68
C THR A 91 14.43 11.58 2.22
N LEU A 92 13.32 11.67 1.49
CA LEU A 92 12.07 11.01 1.88
C LEU A 92 12.21 9.49 1.92
N ASP A 93 12.90 8.87 0.96
CA ASP A 93 13.13 7.42 0.97
C ASP A 93 13.92 6.96 2.21
N TYR A 94 14.87 7.77 2.69
CA TYR A 94 15.59 7.50 3.95
C TYR A 94 14.70 7.64 5.18
N ILE A 95 13.94 8.73 5.28
CA ILE A 95 13.03 8.97 6.41
C ILE A 95 11.96 7.88 6.45
N PHE A 96 11.45 7.48 5.29
CA PHE A 96 10.30 6.58 5.20
C PHE A 96 10.66 5.11 5.42
N LEU A 97 11.95 4.76 5.55
CA LEU A 97 12.40 3.42 5.90
C LEU A 97 11.90 2.96 7.28
N ILE A 98 11.61 3.90 8.18
CA ILE A 98 11.03 3.61 9.51
C ILE A 98 9.63 2.99 9.40
N PHE A 99 8.81 3.42 8.43
CA PHE A 99 7.42 3.00 8.32
C PHE A 99 7.24 1.50 8.05
N PRO A 100 7.84 0.89 7.01
CA PRO A 100 7.69 -0.55 6.78
C PRO A 100 8.28 -1.38 7.92
N LEU A 101 9.26 -0.85 8.67
CA LEU A 101 9.78 -1.52 9.87
C LEU A 101 8.74 -1.54 11.00
N VAL A 102 8.12 -0.41 11.31
CA VAL A 102 7.03 -0.36 12.31
C VAL A 102 5.85 -1.23 11.87
N LEU A 103 5.48 -1.16 10.59
CA LEU A 103 4.40 -1.96 10.00
C LEU A 103 4.70 -3.46 9.98
N PHE A 104 5.98 -3.86 10.01
CA PHE A 104 6.39 -5.26 10.19
C PHE A 104 6.30 -5.69 11.67
N VAL A 105 6.84 -4.87 12.58
CA VAL A 105 6.91 -5.21 14.01
C VAL A 105 5.53 -5.32 14.64
N PHE A 106 4.60 -4.42 14.29
CA PHE A 106 3.29 -4.38 14.96
C PHE A 106 2.44 -5.65 14.73
N PRO A 107 2.19 -6.12 13.48
CA PRO A 107 1.45 -7.36 13.26
C PRO A 107 2.21 -8.58 13.78
N LEU A 108 3.55 -8.57 13.77
CA LEU A 108 4.37 -9.64 14.34
C LEU A 108 4.20 -9.75 15.86
N MET A 109 4.23 -8.62 16.58
CA MET A 109 3.98 -8.60 18.02
C MET A 109 2.57 -9.08 18.36
N ASN A 110 1.58 -8.67 17.55
CA ASN A 110 0.20 -9.15 17.73
C ASN A 110 0.11 -10.66 17.49
N MET A 111 0.79 -11.18 16.47
CA MET A 111 0.87 -12.62 16.21
C MET A 111 1.49 -13.36 17.40
N MET A 112 2.62 -12.87 17.93
CA MET A 112 3.27 -13.48 19.09
C MET A 112 2.37 -13.51 20.33
N ARG A 113 1.59 -12.45 20.55
CA ARG A 113 0.64 -12.38 21.67
C ARG A 113 -0.49 -13.41 21.53
N ASN A 114 -0.91 -13.70 20.31
CA ASN A 114 -1.99 -14.64 20.00
C ASN A 114 -1.48 -16.06 19.72
N LEU A 115 -0.19 -16.38 19.96
CA LEU A 115 0.35 -17.72 19.76
C LEU A 115 -0.33 -18.82 20.60
N PRO A 116 -0.68 -18.59 21.88
CA PRO A 116 -1.36 -19.61 22.69
C PRO A 116 -2.71 -20.05 22.09
N ASP A 117 -3.41 -19.11 21.45
CA ASP A 117 -4.71 -19.31 20.82
C ASP A 117 -4.58 -19.13 19.30
N PHE A 118 -3.74 -19.96 18.66
CA PHE A 118 -3.50 -19.87 17.23
C PHE A 118 -4.80 -20.09 16.45
N THR A 119 -5.34 -18.99 15.91
CA THR A 119 -6.59 -18.97 15.14
C THR A 119 -6.31 -18.48 13.72
N PHE A 120 -7.33 -18.55 12.86
CA PHE A 120 -7.27 -18.02 11.50
C PHE A 120 -6.90 -16.52 11.44
N VAL A 121 -7.23 -15.74 12.48
CA VAL A 121 -6.84 -14.33 12.64
C VAL A 121 -5.31 -14.16 12.66
N SER A 122 -4.59 -15.12 13.24
CA SER A 122 -3.12 -15.10 13.28
C SER A 122 -2.49 -15.23 11.88
N LEU A 123 -3.19 -15.85 10.91
CA LEU A 123 -2.72 -15.93 9.52
C LEU A 123 -2.70 -14.57 8.83
N GLY A 124 -3.71 -13.73 9.03
CA GLY A 124 -3.74 -12.36 8.49
C GLY A 124 -2.55 -11.54 8.98
N GLN A 125 -2.21 -11.70 10.27
CA GLN A 125 -1.07 -11.03 10.90
C GLN A 125 0.27 -11.53 10.34
N ILE A 126 0.41 -12.83 10.07
CA ILE A 126 1.60 -13.42 9.42
C ILE A 126 1.78 -12.84 8.01
N VAL A 127 0.73 -12.86 7.19
CA VAL A 127 0.81 -12.41 5.79
C VAL A 127 1.14 -10.91 5.72
N LEU A 128 0.53 -10.09 6.58
CA LEU A 128 0.88 -8.67 6.70
C LEU A 128 2.34 -8.48 7.13
N SER A 129 2.78 -9.20 8.17
CA SER A 129 4.17 -9.13 8.64
C SER A 129 5.16 -9.47 7.52
N LEU A 130 4.96 -10.57 6.81
CA LEU A 130 5.84 -10.98 5.71
C LEU A 130 5.84 -9.97 4.56
N THR A 131 4.68 -9.38 4.25
CA THR A 131 4.58 -8.32 3.24
C THR A 131 5.42 -7.10 3.60
N PHE A 132 5.35 -6.64 4.85
CA PHE A 132 6.12 -5.49 5.30
C PHE A 132 7.60 -5.80 5.49
N LEU A 133 7.95 -7.02 5.93
CA LEU A 133 9.33 -7.49 5.94
C LEU A 133 9.94 -7.43 4.54
N TYR A 134 9.20 -7.90 3.53
CA TYR A 134 9.64 -7.78 2.13
C TYR A 134 9.79 -6.32 1.71
N CYS A 135 8.90 -5.42 2.14
CA CYS A 135 9.03 -3.99 1.87
C CYS A 135 10.29 -3.39 2.49
N VAL A 136 10.65 -3.76 3.74
CA VAL A 136 11.90 -3.33 4.39
C VAL A 136 13.10 -3.80 3.57
N ILE A 137 13.14 -5.09 3.20
CA ILE A 137 14.23 -5.67 2.42
C ILE A 137 14.36 -4.94 1.08
N ASP A 138 13.25 -4.70 0.39
CA ASP A 138 13.21 -3.98 -0.89
C ASP A 138 13.73 -2.54 -0.77
N ASP A 139 13.32 -1.82 0.28
CA ASP A 139 13.75 -0.43 0.52
C ASP A 139 15.24 -0.34 0.82
N VAL A 140 15.78 -1.24 1.65
CA VAL A 140 17.21 -1.32 1.94
C VAL A 140 18.01 -1.63 0.67
N GLN A 141 17.54 -2.60 -0.13
CA GLN A 141 18.19 -2.93 -1.40
C GLN A 141 18.17 -1.75 -2.38
N TYR A 142 17.05 -1.03 -2.46
CA TYR A 142 16.90 0.13 -3.32
C TYR A 142 17.82 1.28 -2.90
N LEU A 143 17.86 1.64 -1.62
CA LEU A 143 18.76 2.69 -1.12
C LEU A 143 20.24 2.34 -1.34
N ARG A 144 20.63 1.07 -1.19
CA ARG A 144 21.99 0.60 -1.52
C ARG A 144 22.32 0.77 -3.00
N ARG A 145 21.33 0.59 -3.90
CA ARG A 145 21.50 0.80 -5.34
C ARG A 145 21.56 2.28 -5.71
N LEU A 146 20.74 3.13 -5.09
CA LEU A 146 20.77 4.58 -5.32
C LEU A 146 22.14 5.21 -5.05
N LYS A 147 22.89 4.68 -4.08
CA LYS A 147 24.28 5.10 -3.84
C LYS A 147 25.22 4.83 -5.02
N LYS A 148 24.92 3.82 -5.84
CA LYS A 148 25.72 3.43 -7.01
C LYS A 148 25.23 4.09 -8.31
N SER A 149 23.91 4.15 -8.49
CA SER A 149 23.27 4.63 -9.72
C SER A 149 21.91 5.25 -9.41
N GLN A 150 21.67 6.47 -9.89
CA GLN A 150 20.40 7.19 -9.74
C GLN A 150 19.49 6.90 -10.95
N THR A 151 19.20 5.63 -11.19
CA THR A 151 18.31 5.17 -12.26
C THR A 151 16.91 4.88 -11.72
N PRO A 152 15.84 5.33 -12.40
CA PRO A 152 14.47 5.01 -11.99
C PRO A 152 14.22 3.49 -12.03
N ASN A 153 13.53 2.97 -11.01
CA ASN A 153 13.20 1.55 -10.95
C ASN A 153 11.70 1.33 -11.18
N ILE A 154 11.31 1.09 -12.43
CA ILE A 154 9.90 0.91 -12.82
C ILE A 154 9.30 -0.31 -12.11
N GLY A 155 10.03 -1.41 -12.00
CA GLY A 155 9.55 -2.61 -11.30
C GLY A 155 9.20 -2.34 -9.83
N ARG A 156 10.00 -1.55 -9.13
CA ARG A 156 9.72 -1.13 -7.76
C ARG A 156 8.53 -0.16 -7.70
N HIS A 157 8.44 0.80 -8.62
CA HIS A 157 7.28 1.71 -8.70
C HIS A 157 5.98 0.92 -8.85
N LEU A 158 5.94 -0.04 -9.77
CA LEU A 158 4.76 -0.89 -10.00
C LEU A 158 4.46 -1.79 -8.80
N PHE A 159 5.48 -2.37 -8.17
CA PHE A 159 5.33 -3.17 -6.95
C PHE A 159 4.60 -2.38 -5.85
N LYS A 160 5.09 -1.18 -5.52
CA LYS A 160 4.51 -0.32 -4.47
C LYS A 160 3.12 0.17 -4.85
N MET A 161 2.89 0.50 -6.12
CA MET A 161 1.60 0.92 -6.65
C MET A 161 0.54 -0.20 -6.56
N ILE A 162 0.89 -1.43 -6.96
CA ILE A 162 -0.03 -2.58 -6.90
C ILE A 162 -0.40 -2.87 -5.45
N LEU A 163 0.57 -2.87 -4.52
CA LEU A 163 0.27 -3.06 -3.11
C LEU A 163 -0.62 -1.96 -2.52
N ALA A 164 -0.38 -0.70 -2.87
CA ALA A 164 -1.26 0.40 -2.43
C ALA A 164 -2.69 0.20 -2.94
N PHE A 165 -2.84 -0.23 -4.20
CA PHE A 165 -4.15 -0.52 -4.79
C PHE A 165 -4.84 -1.71 -4.11
N THR A 166 -4.09 -2.78 -3.82
CA THR A 166 -4.58 -3.93 -3.06
C THR A 166 -5.11 -3.51 -1.69
N PHE A 167 -4.43 -2.60 -1.00
CA PHE A 167 -4.86 -2.08 0.31
C PHE A 167 -6.16 -1.28 0.21
N GLY A 168 -6.34 -0.53 -0.87
CA GLY A 168 -7.61 0.12 -1.18
C GLY A 168 -8.75 -0.89 -1.43
N ILE A 169 -8.50 -1.98 -2.15
CA ILE A 169 -9.47 -3.08 -2.33
C ILE A 169 -9.84 -3.70 -0.98
N MET A 170 -8.85 -4.01 -0.14
CA MET A 170 -9.08 -4.58 1.19
C MET A 170 -9.98 -3.68 2.04
N ALA A 171 -9.79 -2.36 1.99
CA ALA A 171 -10.63 -1.41 2.71
C ALA A 171 -12.09 -1.46 2.25
N VAL A 172 -12.34 -1.53 0.94
CA VAL A 172 -13.69 -1.66 0.38
C VAL A 172 -14.33 -2.98 0.78
N LEU A 173 -13.61 -4.10 0.67
CA LEU A 173 -14.15 -5.41 1.03
C LEU A 173 -14.51 -5.49 2.52
N ARG A 174 -13.71 -4.84 3.37
CA ARG A 174 -13.89 -4.85 4.82
C ARG A 174 -15.08 -3.98 5.28
N ILE A 175 -15.34 -2.85 4.62
CA ILE A 175 -16.43 -1.94 4.98
C ILE A 175 -17.74 -2.32 4.27
N GLY A 176 -17.64 -2.73 3.00
CA GLY A 176 -18.78 -2.82 2.09
C GLY A 176 -19.49 -4.16 2.04
N VAL A 177 -18.89 -5.25 2.56
CA VAL A 177 -19.44 -6.59 2.35
C VAL A 177 -19.61 -7.34 3.68
N LYS A 178 -20.76 -7.18 4.33
CA LYS A 178 -21.24 -8.16 5.32
C LYS A 178 -21.82 -9.35 4.55
N VAL A 179 -20.96 -10.23 4.03
CA VAL A 179 -21.44 -11.56 3.62
C VAL A 179 -21.32 -12.46 4.83
N ASP A 180 -22.41 -13.11 5.23
CA ASP A 180 -22.44 -14.07 6.34
C ASP A 180 -21.51 -15.29 6.11
N PHE A 181 -20.91 -15.41 4.91
CA PHE A 181 -20.08 -16.53 4.47
C PHE A 181 -18.58 -16.23 4.31
N ILE A 182 -18.14 -14.97 4.47
CA ILE A 182 -16.71 -14.60 4.32
C ILE A 182 -16.21 -14.04 5.64
N ASP A 183 -15.34 -14.79 6.34
CA ASP A 183 -14.70 -14.25 7.53
C ASP A 183 -13.95 -12.97 7.18
N LEU A 184 -14.02 -11.98 8.06
CA LEU A 184 -13.39 -10.67 7.90
C LEU A 184 -11.89 -10.78 7.56
N GLU A 185 -11.24 -11.87 7.98
CA GLU A 185 -9.85 -12.17 7.69
C GLU A 185 -9.59 -12.57 6.23
N PHE A 186 -10.54 -13.24 5.54
CA PHE A 186 -10.41 -13.54 4.12
C PHE A 186 -10.35 -12.27 3.27
N THR A 187 -11.06 -11.21 3.68
CA THR A 187 -11.03 -9.90 3.01
C THR A 187 -9.66 -9.22 3.07
N VAL A 188 -8.77 -9.68 3.96
CA VAL A 188 -7.39 -9.21 4.11
C VAL A 188 -6.44 -10.18 3.42
N ILE A 189 -6.50 -11.47 3.76
CA ILE A 189 -5.53 -12.49 3.35
C ILE A 189 -5.56 -12.68 1.83
N VAL A 190 -6.74 -12.89 1.24
CA VAL A 190 -6.85 -13.26 -0.17
C VAL A 190 -6.40 -12.12 -1.09
N PRO A 191 -6.92 -10.88 -0.96
CA PRO A 191 -6.47 -9.78 -1.80
C PRO A 191 -4.97 -9.50 -1.63
N LEU A 192 -4.44 -9.63 -0.41
CA LEU A 192 -3.03 -9.37 -0.13
C LEU A 192 -2.10 -10.40 -0.78
N ILE A 193 -2.42 -11.70 -0.68
CA ILE A 193 -1.64 -12.75 -1.34
C ILE A 193 -1.69 -12.56 -2.86
N VAL A 194 -2.88 -12.35 -3.42
CA VAL A 194 -3.05 -12.12 -4.87
C VAL A 194 -2.28 -10.87 -5.31
N GLY A 195 -2.41 -9.77 -4.56
CA GLY A 195 -1.70 -8.52 -4.80
C GLY A 195 -0.19 -8.69 -4.75
N MET A 196 0.34 -9.41 -3.76
CA MET A 196 1.77 -9.70 -3.63
C MET A 196 2.29 -10.53 -4.81
N ILE A 197 1.57 -11.58 -5.24
CA ILE A 197 1.96 -12.40 -6.39
C ILE A 197 2.04 -11.54 -7.66
N ILE A 198 1.01 -10.73 -7.92
CA ILE A 198 0.98 -9.84 -9.08
C ILE A 198 2.10 -8.80 -8.99
N ALA A 199 2.29 -8.16 -7.83
CA ALA A 199 3.30 -7.14 -7.61
C ALA A 199 4.72 -7.69 -7.82
N LEU A 200 5.02 -8.89 -7.31
CA LEU A 200 6.32 -9.54 -7.48
C LEU A 200 6.57 -9.95 -8.94
N ASN A 201 5.57 -10.48 -9.63
CA ASN A 201 5.67 -10.81 -11.05
C ASN A 201 5.93 -9.57 -11.91
N MET A 202 5.21 -8.47 -11.65
CA MET A 202 5.41 -7.20 -12.36
C MET A 202 6.78 -6.60 -12.08
N LYS A 203 7.25 -6.67 -10.83
CA LYS A 203 8.60 -6.21 -10.47
C LYS A 203 9.69 -6.96 -11.21
N ARG A 204 9.54 -8.28 -11.40
CA ARG A 204 10.49 -9.10 -12.17
C ARG A 204 10.45 -8.78 -13.66
N LYS A 205 9.27 -8.48 -14.22
CA LYS A 205 9.08 -8.18 -15.64
C LYS A 205 9.66 -6.83 -16.08
N PHE A 206 9.73 -5.86 -15.18
CA PHE A 206 10.24 -4.50 -15.46
C PHE A 206 11.49 -4.19 -14.64
N PRO A 207 12.65 -4.82 -14.96
CA PRO A 207 13.90 -4.50 -14.29
C PRO A 207 14.37 -3.07 -14.62
N ILE A 208 15.41 -2.64 -13.92
CA ILE A 208 15.98 -1.30 -14.02
C ILE A 208 16.32 -1.01 -15.49
N ILE A 209 15.81 0.11 -16.01
CA ILE A 209 16.24 0.63 -17.31
C ILE A 209 17.55 1.37 -17.04
N GLU A 210 18.67 0.76 -17.40
CA GLU A 210 19.91 1.50 -17.58
C GLU A 210 19.68 2.45 -18.76
N LEU A 211 19.52 3.74 -18.46
CA LEU A 211 19.54 4.75 -19.50
C LEU A 211 20.96 4.72 -20.08
N SER A 212 21.11 4.14 -21.28
CA SER A 212 22.35 4.23 -22.04
C SER A 212 22.70 5.70 -22.18
N SER A 213 23.80 6.09 -21.53
CA SER A 213 24.43 7.41 -21.63
C SER A 213 24.91 7.68 -23.04
#